data_AF-A0A8H7IJH3-F1
#
_entry.id   AF-A0A8H7IJH3-F1
#
_cell.length_a   1.000
_cell.length_b   1.000
_cell.length_c   1.000
_cell.angle_alpha   90.00
_cell.angle_beta   90.00
_cell.angle_gamma   90.00
#
_symmetry.space_group_name_H-M   'P 1'
#
loop_
_entity.id
_entity.type
_entity.pdbx_description
1 polymer ?
#
loop_
_entity_poly.entity_id
_entity_poly.type
_entity_poly.pdbx_seq_one_letter_code
_entity_poly.pdbx_strand_id
1 'polypeptide(L)'
;MFSPTAIHYVANFLPWHRWFLHLRRLDLADCGYTGPVPYWDWTIDSGQLATSNIWDPVSGFGGNGNTRTSARCVENGPYASPGFQLTYPNRHCLARRFNNGNIRDSRIGNMQGSLYSQNAVDTLMRLTDYINFSNDMEEGVHDVIHNVIAGDMAAAFSPNDALFFLHHQNIDRLWAKWQGRNAARLQDYRGNTVQGQDPINGGRYPLAKLTDKLPTQGIRGLPDITVAEVMDTMSDKLCYVSISLTSVSQGVKVRKNFAAYHTLFDLHSLDLPTSLMKFFGVLIPLAAAVLAVPSKSEDAPTPKYVSYVAAFLPWHRYFSRARGQLMKQCGYDGPDIYWDWTKDVNNMESSEMFDPVKGFGGTGKQTKTNNTTLNCVNDGPYGLRSNFTTWWDKPTSPSTRHSQTQIDNINKKTKFADFWPALEEGPHDSVHNEINNDMAASFSPDDVLFFLHHNNIDRLWALWQDRDQNRLKDYSGSKVQGQNLTDPTRPAASLDNIIFIGMENLGFRNVTVGELMNTQGPVLCYKYDK
;
A
#
# COMPACT_ATOMS: atom_id res chain seq x y z
N MET A 1 -24.34 25.29 -0.35
CA MET A 1 -23.20 26.07 -0.87
C MET A 1 -22.04 25.76 0.05
N PHE A 2 -20.97 25.15 -0.48
CA PHE A 2 -19.80 24.78 0.32
C PHE A 2 -19.24 26.04 0.97
N SER A 3 -19.04 26.01 2.30
CA SER A 3 -18.39 27.08 3.02
C SER A 3 -16.90 26.74 3.08
N PRO A 4 -16.02 27.46 2.34
CA PRO A 4 -14.59 27.15 2.33
C PRO A 4 -13.98 27.21 3.73
N THR A 5 -14.53 28.06 4.60
CA THR A 5 -14.05 28.29 5.98
C THR A 5 -14.33 27.12 6.93
N ALA A 6 -15.16 26.14 6.53
CA ALA A 6 -15.41 24.92 7.29
C ALA A 6 -14.48 23.75 6.89
N ILE A 7 -13.70 23.94 5.82
CA ILE A 7 -12.84 22.92 5.22
C ILE A 7 -11.37 23.35 5.27
N HIS A 8 -11.08 24.62 5.00
CA HIS A 8 -9.73 25.16 4.87
C HIS A 8 -9.29 25.91 6.12
N TYR A 9 -7.98 25.86 6.41
CA TYR A 9 -7.34 26.44 7.59
C TYR A 9 -7.97 25.95 8.91
N VAL A 10 -8.42 24.70 8.89
CA VAL A 10 -9.04 23.95 9.98
C VAL A 10 -8.60 22.50 9.90
N ALA A 11 -8.76 21.75 10.99
CA ALA A 11 -8.38 20.34 11.05
C ALA A 11 -9.02 19.47 9.94
N ASN A 12 -10.19 19.85 9.41
CA ASN A 12 -10.93 19.11 8.39
C ASN A 12 -10.27 19.05 7.01
N PHE A 13 -9.25 19.88 6.73
CA PHE A 13 -8.68 20.03 5.40
C PHE A 13 -8.36 18.68 4.73
N LEU A 14 -7.48 17.88 5.33
CA LEU A 14 -7.07 16.59 4.77
C LEU A 14 -8.20 15.54 4.68
N PRO A 15 -8.96 15.21 5.75
CA PRO A 15 -9.99 14.18 5.69
C PRO A 15 -11.16 14.56 4.78
N TRP A 16 -11.53 15.84 4.70
CA TRP A 16 -12.60 16.28 3.80
C TRP A 16 -12.19 16.10 2.34
N HIS A 17 -10.98 16.52 1.96
CA HIS A 17 -10.49 16.37 0.60
C HIS A 17 -10.32 14.91 0.21
N ARG A 18 -9.82 14.04 1.10
CA ARG A 18 -9.79 12.59 0.90
C ARG A 18 -11.17 12.02 0.58
N TRP A 19 -12.18 12.38 1.36
CA TRP A 19 -13.55 11.93 1.08
C TRP A 19 -14.07 12.46 -0.25
N PHE A 20 -13.80 13.73 -0.57
CA PHE A 20 -14.21 14.32 -1.83
C PHE A 20 -13.58 13.63 -3.06
N LEU A 21 -12.31 13.22 -2.95
CA LEU A 21 -11.62 12.40 -3.95
C LEU A 21 -12.26 11.01 -4.10
N HIS A 22 -12.67 10.39 -2.99
CA HIS A 22 -13.40 9.13 -3.03
C HIS A 22 -14.76 9.26 -3.73
N LEU A 23 -15.52 10.31 -3.43
CA LEU A 23 -16.78 10.59 -4.13
C LEU A 23 -16.58 10.78 -5.64
N ARG A 24 -15.50 11.48 -6.04
CA ARG A 24 -15.12 11.61 -7.45
C ARG A 24 -14.79 10.26 -8.10
N ARG A 25 -14.11 9.37 -7.39
CA ARG A 25 -13.82 8.00 -7.88
C ARG A 25 -15.12 7.24 -8.14
N LEU A 26 -16.11 7.37 -7.26
CA LEU A 26 -17.43 6.77 -7.47
C LEU A 26 -18.13 7.37 -8.70
N ASP A 27 -18.05 8.68 -8.93
CA ASP A 27 -18.64 9.30 -10.14
C ASP A 27 -17.99 8.76 -11.41
N LEU A 28 -16.66 8.61 -11.40
CA LEU A 28 -15.92 8.02 -12.52
C LEU A 28 -16.36 6.57 -12.76
N ALA A 29 -16.52 5.77 -11.70
CA ALA A 29 -16.97 4.39 -11.79
C ALA A 29 -18.41 4.28 -12.35
N ASP A 30 -19.33 5.14 -11.92
CA ASP A 30 -20.69 5.21 -12.47
C ASP A 30 -20.69 5.54 -13.97
N CYS A 31 -19.68 6.28 -14.44
CA CYS A 31 -19.45 6.57 -15.85
C CYS A 31 -18.70 5.44 -16.60
N GLY A 32 -18.44 4.31 -15.96
CA GLY A 32 -17.78 3.14 -16.54
C GLY A 32 -16.24 3.17 -16.47
N TYR A 33 -15.64 4.11 -15.73
CA TYR A 33 -14.19 4.14 -15.55
C TYR A 33 -13.75 3.07 -14.55
N THR A 34 -12.97 2.09 -15.03
CA THR A 34 -12.43 0.99 -14.21
C THR A 34 -10.94 1.15 -13.89
N GLY A 35 -10.31 2.22 -14.38
CA GLY A 35 -8.88 2.48 -14.22
C GLY A 35 -8.49 3.02 -12.84
N PRO A 36 -7.18 3.10 -12.56
CA PRO A 36 -6.67 3.76 -11.36
C PRO A 36 -6.88 5.27 -11.43
N VAL A 37 -7.21 5.92 -10.31
CA VAL A 37 -7.29 7.40 -10.29
C VAL A 37 -5.87 7.95 -10.17
N PRO A 38 -5.38 8.72 -11.16
CA PRO A 38 -4.00 9.19 -11.16
C PRO A 38 -3.82 10.38 -10.19
N TYR A 39 -2.58 10.58 -9.75
CA TYR A 39 -2.12 11.79 -9.08
C TYR A 39 -1.07 12.49 -9.93
N TRP A 40 -0.83 13.77 -9.67
CA TRP A 40 0.23 14.55 -10.30
C TRP A 40 1.37 14.82 -9.32
N ASP A 41 2.53 14.18 -9.54
CA ASP A 41 3.74 14.44 -8.77
C ASP A 41 4.43 15.73 -9.24
N TRP A 42 3.91 16.87 -8.85
CA TRP A 42 4.47 18.18 -9.21
C TRP A 42 5.92 18.39 -8.75
N THR A 43 6.48 17.53 -7.88
CA THR A 43 7.89 17.65 -7.43
C THR A 43 8.86 17.45 -8.59
N ILE A 44 8.49 16.66 -9.60
CA ILE A 44 9.30 16.39 -10.79
C ILE A 44 9.39 17.61 -11.71
N ASP A 45 8.40 18.49 -11.60
CA ASP A 45 8.24 19.71 -12.39
C ASP A 45 8.75 20.95 -11.61
N SER A 46 9.37 20.75 -10.44
CA SER A 46 9.89 21.82 -9.58
C SER A 46 10.86 22.72 -10.36
N GLY A 47 10.48 23.97 -10.54
CA GLY A 47 11.25 25.00 -11.24
C GLY A 47 11.08 25.01 -12.76
N GLN A 48 10.35 24.04 -13.33
CA GLN A 48 10.05 23.93 -14.76
C GLN A 48 8.56 23.66 -15.02
N LEU A 49 7.70 24.03 -14.06
CA LEU A 49 6.28 23.70 -14.10
C LEU A 49 5.59 24.20 -15.36
N ALA A 50 5.90 25.41 -15.82
CA ALA A 50 5.31 26.00 -17.03
C ALA A 50 5.53 25.18 -18.31
N THR A 51 6.55 24.30 -18.32
CA THR A 51 6.90 23.43 -19.46
C THR A 51 6.61 21.95 -19.18
N SER A 52 5.91 21.62 -18.09
CA SER A 52 5.53 20.24 -17.76
C SER A 52 4.67 19.62 -18.86
N ASN A 53 4.84 18.31 -19.06
CA ASN A 53 4.03 17.51 -19.98
C ASN A 53 2.56 17.46 -19.57
N ILE A 54 2.22 17.81 -18.31
CA ILE A 54 0.83 17.90 -17.86
C ILE A 54 0.02 18.93 -18.67
N TRP A 55 0.70 19.87 -19.34
CA TRP A 55 0.09 20.91 -20.18
C TRP A 55 -0.03 20.53 -21.66
N ASP A 56 0.42 19.34 -22.05
CA ASP A 56 0.36 18.88 -23.44
C ASP A 56 -1.09 18.92 -23.96
N PRO A 57 -1.34 19.45 -25.17
CA PRO A 57 -2.69 19.64 -25.69
C PRO A 57 -3.38 18.36 -26.16
N VAL A 58 -2.71 17.20 -26.13
CA VAL A 58 -3.31 15.92 -26.55
C VAL A 58 -3.37 14.94 -25.39
N SER A 59 -2.24 14.77 -24.72
CA SER A 59 -2.04 13.82 -23.63
C SER A 59 -2.18 14.44 -22.23
N GLY A 60 -2.24 15.77 -22.15
CA GLY A 60 -2.37 16.54 -20.91
C GLY A 60 -3.68 17.32 -20.81
N PHE A 61 -3.64 18.41 -20.05
CA PHE A 61 -4.81 19.16 -19.60
C PHE A 61 -4.95 20.55 -20.25
N GLY A 62 -4.14 20.85 -21.27
CA GLY A 62 -4.07 22.18 -21.88
C GLY A 62 -3.25 23.17 -21.05
N GLY A 63 -2.73 24.23 -21.65
CA GLY A 63 -1.71 25.08 -21.02
C GLY A 63 -2.24 26.33 -20.32
N ASN A 64 -1.37 27.34 -20.24
CA ASN A 64 -1.71 28.67 -19.75
C ASN A 64 -2.81 29.30 -20.60
N GLY A 65 -3.73 30.01 -19.95
CA GLY A 65 -4.84 30.67 -20.63
C GLY A 65 -4.39 31.82 -21.54
N ASN A 66 -5.24 32.19 -22.51
CA ASN A 66 -4.94 33.23 -23.49
C ASN A 66 -4.57 34.55 -22.81
N THR A 67 -3.28 34.89 -22.88
CA THR A 67 -2.71 36.03 -22.18
C THR A 67 -3.13 37.38 -22.75
N ARG A 68 -3.72 37.40 -23.96
CA ARG A 68 -4.24 38.58 -24.64
C ARG A 68 -5.67 38.92 -24.22
N THR A 69 -6.32 38.04 -23.47
CA THR A 69 -7.69 38.24 -22.99
C THR A 69 -7.73 38.44 -21.48
N SER A 70 -8.73 39.17 -21.01
CA SER A 70 -9.06 39.24 -19.58
C SER A 70 -9.64 37.91 -19.06
N ALA A 71 -10.36 37.19 -19.92
CA ALA A 71 -10.99 35.90 -19.57
C ALA A 71 -9.98 34.78 -19.30
N ARG A 72 -8.77 34.84 -19.90
CA ARG A 72 -7.69 33.87 -19.70
C ARG A 72 -8.13 32.42 -19.97
N CYS A 73 -8.99 32.23 -20.97
CA CYS A 73 -9.47 30.92 -21.37
C CYS A 73 -8.31 30.01 -21.80
N VAL A 74 -8.34 28.75 -21.40
CA VAL A 74 -7.51 27.70 -22.00
C VAL A 74 -7.96 27.49 -23.45
N GLU A 75 -7.02 27.49 -24.40
CA GLU A 75 -7.29 27.44 -25.86
C GLU A 75 -6.85 26.13 -26.52
N ASN A 76 -6.26 25.21 -25.79
CA ASN A 76 -5.78 23.93 -26.29
C ASN A 76 -6.06 22.81 -25.27
N GLY A 77 -6.02 21.55 -25.72
CA GLY A 77 -6.34 20.43 -24.83
C GLY A 77 -7.83 20.09 -24.75
N PRO A 78 -8.16 19.02 -23.99
CA PRO A 78 -9.53 18.54 -23.84
C PRO A 78 -10.48 19.52 -23.13
N TYR A 79 -9.93 20.52 -22.43
CA TYR A 79 -10.68 21.54 -21.69
C TYR A 79 -10.68 22.92 -22.37
N ALA A 80 -10.33 22.97 -23.66
CA ALA A 80 -10.25 24.21 -24.41
C ALA A 80 -11.63 24.85 -24.68
N SER A 81 -11.67 26.18 -24.64
CA SER A 81 -12.77 26.97 -25.18
C SER A 81 -12.82 26.89 -26.71
N PRO A 82 -14.01 26.90 -27.35
CA PRO A 82 -15.35 26.96 -26.75
C PRO A 82 -15.96 25.58 -26.44
N GLY A 83 -15.25 24.48 -26.70
CA GLY A 83 -15.76 23.11 -26.60
C GLY A 83 -16.05 22.66 -25.16
N PHE A 84 -15.31 23.19 -24.19
CA PHE A 84 -15.53 22.95 -22.76
C PHE A 84 -15.98 24.23 -22.06
N GLN A 85 -17.08 24.15 -21.32
CA GLN A 85 -17.65 25.29 -20.58
C GLN A 85 -18.09 24.86 -19.19
N LEU A 86 -17.68 25.66 -18.22
CA LEU A 86 -18.05 25.54 -16.82
C LEU A 86 -19.36 26.27 -16.59
N THR A 87 -20.19 25.77 -15.67
CA THR A 87 -21.49 26.37 -15.33
C THR A 87 -21.52 27.03 -13.96
N TYR A 88 -20.54 26.72 -13.10
CA TYR A 88 -20.41 27.27 -11.76
C TYR A 88 -19.16 28.14 -11.65
N PRO A 89 -19.18 29.30 -10.96
CA PRO A 89 -20.36 29.91 -10.33
C PRO A 89 -21.34 30.53 -11.35
N ASN A 90 -20.85 30.82 -12.55
CA ASN A 90 -21.61 31.23 -13.72
C ASN A 90 -21.03 30.57 -14.96
N ARG A 91 -21.71 30.65 -16.10
CA ARG A 91 -21.19 30.08 -17.35
C ARG A 91 -19.91 30.80 -17.80
N HIS A 92 -18.81 30.07 -17.98
CA HIS A 92 -17.53 30.61 -18.47
C HIS A 92 -16.62 29.49 -19.03
N CYS A 93 -15.51 29.87 -19.65
CA CYS A 93 -14.44 28.94 -20.06
C CYS A 93 -13.57 28.58 -18.85
N LEU A 94 -12.87 27.43 -18.89
CA LEU A 94 -11.81 27.16 -17.92
C LEU A 94 -10.69 28.20 -18.07
N ALA A 95 -10.35 28.91 -16.99
CA ALA A 95 -9.34 29.95 -16.98
C ALA A 95 -8.11 29.54 -16.17
N ARG A 96 -6.91 29.78 -16.73
CA ARG A 96 -5.62 29.60 -16.06
C ARG A 96 -4.73 30.82 -16.29
N ARG A 97 -3.95 31.22 -15.28
CA ARG A 97 -3.05 32.38 -15.34
C ARG A 97 -1.75 32.10 -14.62
N PHE A 98 -0.85 31.39 -15.32
CA PHE A 98 0.45 31.02 -14.78
C PHE A 98 1.22 32.26 -14.30
N ASN A 99 1.80 32.17 -13.10
CA ASN A 99 2.52 33.27 -12.47
C ASN A 99 3.62 32.76 -11.52
N ASN A 100 4.44 33.68 -11.00
CA ASN A 100 5.53 33.37 -10.08
C ASN A 100 5.29 33.88 -8.64
N GLY A 101 4.10 33.65 -8.09
CA GLY A 101 3.68 34.13 -6.76
C GLY A 101 3.14 35.55 -6.72
N ASN A 102 3.07 36.22 -7.87
CA ASN A 102 2.41 37.51 -8.02
C ASN A 102 1.60 37.51 -9.31
N ILE A 103 0.27 37.35 -9.17
CA ILE A 103 -0.64 37.31 -10.31
C ILE A 103 -0.63 38.61 -11.14
N ARG A 104 -0.21 39.74 -10.55
CA ARG A 104 -0.10 41.03 -11.25
C ARG A 104 1.15 41.12 -12.13
N ASP A 105 2.14 40.26 -11.92
CA ASP A 105 3.32 40.15 -12.76
C ASP A 105 3.04 39.21 -13.94
N SER A 106 3.38 39.63 -15.15
CA SER A 106 3.26 38.80 -16.35
C SER A 106 4.36 37.75 -16.49
N ARG A 107 5.43 37.84 -15.68
CA ARG A 107 6.53 36.88 -15.68
C ARG A 107 6.10 35.60 -14.96
N ILE A 108 6.10 34.49 -15.70
CA ILE A 108 5.77 33.15 -15.19
C ILE A 108 6.90 32.61 -14.29
N GLY A 109 8.15 33.03 -14.53
CA GLY A 109 9.30 32.64 -13.72
C GLY A 109 9.46 31.11 -13.63
N ASN A 110 9.87 30.64 -12.46
CA ASN A 110 9.96 29.22 -12.13
C ASN A 110 8.70 28.70 -11.41
N MET A 111 7.61 29.48 -11.45
CA MET A 111 6.34 29.24 -10.78
C MET A 111 6.51 28.89 -9.30
N GLN A 112 7.46 29.51 -8.58
CA GLN A 112 7.79 29.22 -7.18
C GLN A 112 8.26 27.78 -6.89
N GLY A 113 8.92 27.13 -7.87
CA GLY A 113 9.45 25.75 -7.81
C GLY A 113 9.99 25.26 -6.47
N SER A 114 10.76 26.08 -5.77
CA SER A 114 11.35 25.71 -4.48
C SER A 114 10.34 25.29 -3.42
N LEU A 115 9.13 25.89 -3.43
CA LEU A 115 8.08 25.67 -2.44
C LEU A 115 7.34 24.33 -2.60
N TYR A 116 7.48 23.69 -3.76
CA TYR A 116 6.92 22.37 -4.06
C TYR A 116 8.02 21.45 -4.63
N SER A 117 9.25 21.64 -4.16
CA SER A 117 10.36 20.74 -4.46
C SER A 117 10.30 19.46 -3.62
N GLN A 118 11.05 18.42 -4.01
CA GLN A 118 11.21 17.23 -3.17
C GLN A 118 11.73 17.61 -1.77
N ASN A 119 12.60 18.62 -1.64
CA ASN A 119 13.09 19.10 -0.34
C ASN A 119 11.99 19.76 0.51
N ALA A 120 11.04 20.47 -0.11
CA ALA A 120 9.88 21.01 0.60
C ALA A 120 9.00 19.88 1.14
N VAL A 121 8.73 18.87 0.31
CA VAL A 121 8.02 17.65 0.73
C VAL A 121 8.77 16.91 1.84
N ASP A 122 10.09 16.73 1.74
CA ASP A 122 10.88 16.03 2.75
C ASP A 122 10.88 16.78 4.10
N THR A 123 10.76 18.10 4.08
CA THR A 123 10.60 18.92 5.28
C THR A 123 9.23 18.71 5.91
N LEU A 124 8.17 18.78 5.11
CA LEU A 124 6.80 18.50 5.56
C LEU A 124 6.68 17.09 6.16
N MET A 125 7.26 16.09 5.51
CA MET A 125 7.17 14.68 5.92
C MET A 125 7.91 14.36 7.23
N ARG A 126 8.74 15.28 7.74
CA ARG A 126 9.41 15.16 9.05
C ARG A 126 8.56 15.61 10.23
N LEU A 127 7.47 16.34 9.98
CA LEU A 127 6.56 16.78 11.04
C LEU A 127 5.97 15.57 11.75
N THR A 128 5.90 15.64 13.08
CA THR A 128 5.55 14.48 13.90
C THR A 128 4.08 14.40 14.24
N ASP A 129 3.39 15.55 14.27
CA ASP A 129 1.99 15.69 14.62
C ASP A 129 1.10 16.21 13.47
N TYR A 130 -0.18 15.87 13.56
CA TYR A 130 -1.19 16.23 12.57
C TYR A 130 -1.42 17.75 12.42
N ILE A 131 -1.39 18.53 13.50
CA ILE A 131 -1.70 19.97 13.42
C ILE A 131 -0.66 20.65 12.54
N ASN A 132 0.62 20.48 12.89
CA ASN A 132 1.71 21.07 12.12
C ASN A 132 1.75 20.49 10.71
N PHE A 133 1.55 19.17 10.54
CA PHE A 133 1.55 18.55 9.22
C PHE A 133 0.43 19.08 8.32
N SER A 134 -0.81 19.15 8.82
CA SER A 134 -1.97 19.61 8.06
C SER A 134 -1.83 21.08 7.69
N ASN A 135 -1.41 21.93 8.63
CA ASN A 135 -1.24 23.36 8.38
C ASN A 135 -0.12 23.63 7.38
N ASP A 136 1.06 23.04 7.57
CA ASP A 136 2.20 23.23 6.65
C ASP A 136 1.95 22.60 5.27
N MET A 137 1.16 21.52 5.20
CA MET A 137 0.72 20.94 3.92
C MET A 137 -0.17 21.94 3.18
N GLU A 138 -1.22 22.41 3.86
CA GLU A 138 -2.23 23.29 3.30
C GLU A 138 -1.64 24.61 2.84
N GLU A 139 -0.90 25.31 3.72
CA GLU A 139 -0.29 26.62 3.45
C GLU A 139 0.97 26.56 2.58
N GLY A 140 1.61 25.39 2.53
CA GLY A 140 2.84 25.18 1.79
C GLY A 140 2.59 24.60 0.40
N VAL A 141 2.84 23.30 0.30
CA VAL A 141 2.93 22.60 -0.98
C VAL A 141 1.58 22.47 -1.72
N HIS A 142 0.47 22.53 -1.01
CA HIS A 142 -0.87 22.56 -1.59
C HIS A 142 -1.18 23.96 -2.17
N ASP A 143 -1.17 25.00 -1.35
CA ASP A 143 -1.60 26.34 -1.73
C ASP A 143 -0.74 26.93 -2.85
N VAL A 144 0.57 26.65 -2.86
CA VAL A 144 1.43 27.16 -3.94
C VAL A 144 0.99 26.69 -5.32
N ILE A 145 0.56 25.44 -5.50
CA ILE A 145 0.14 24.91 -6.81
C ILE A 145 -1.14 25.59 -7.29
N HIS A 146 -2.12 25.75 -6.39
CA HIS A 146 -3.34 26.51 -6.66
C HIS A 146 -3.01 27.94 -7.11
N ASN A 147 -2.13 28.62 -6.38
CA ASN A 147 -1.78 30.02 -6.63
C ASN A 147 -0.96 30.24 -7.91
N VAL A 148 -0.02 29.36 -8.23
CA VAL A 148 0.86 29.57 -9.40
C VAL A 148 0.16 29.21 -10.71
N ILE A 149 -0.84 28.32 -10.70
CA ILE A 149 -1.73 28.07 -11.85
C ILE A 149 -2.76 29.20 -11.99
N ALA A 150 -3.32 29.66 -10.86
CA ALA A 150 -4.34 30.69 -10.75
C ALA A 150 -5.58 30.47 -11.65
N GLY A 151 -6.38 31.51 -11.87
CA GLY A 151 -7.66 31.39 -12.57
C GLY A 151 -8.65 30.60 -11.73
N ASP A 152 -9.33 29.63 -12.34
CA ASP A 152 -10.22 28.71 -11.62
C ASP A 152 -9.49 27.98 -10.49
N MET A 153 -8.24 27.57 -10.71
CA MET A 153 -7.46 26.84 -9.70
C MET A 153 -7.17 27.66 -8.44
N ALA A 154 -7.20 28.99 -8.44
CA ALA A 154 -7.03 29.78 -7.21
C ALA A 154 -8.35 30.20 -6.55
N ALA A 155 -9.49 29.83 -7.14
CA ALA A 155 -10.81 30.19 -6.63
C ALA A 155 -11.40 29.10 -5.73
N ALA A 156 -12.41 29.44 -4.94
CA ALA A 156 -13.18 28.47 -4.14
C ALA A 156 -13.91 27.40 -4.97
N PHE A 157 -13.92 27.57 -6.31
CA PHE A 157 -14.45 26.63 -7.29
C PHE A 157 -13.34 25.96 -8.12
N SER A 158 -12.12 25.86 -7.58
CA SER A 158 -11.02 25.11 -8.20
C SER A 158 -11.37 23.69 -8.65
N PRO A 159 -12.32 22.94 -8.05
CA PRO A 159 -12.75 21.64 -8.60
C PRO A 159 -13.36 21.69 -10.00
N ASN A 160 -13.67 22.89 -10.53
CA ASN A 160 -14.01 23.08 -11.95
C ASN A 160 -12.88 22.65 -12.89
N ASP A 161 -11.62 22.82 -12.47
CA ASP A 161 -10.48 22.35 -13.23
C ASP A 161 -10.22 20.88 -12.89
N ALA A 162 -10.23 20.00 -13.88
CA ALA A 162 -9.98 18.58 -13.66
C ALA A 162 -8.59 18.29 -13.04
N LEU A 163 -7.63 19.21 -13.17
CA LEU A 163 -6.34 19.13 -12.49
C LEU A 163 -6.43 19.19 -10.97
N PHE A 164 -7.49 19.80 -10.42
CA PHE A 164 -7.76 19.79 -8.98
C PHE A 164 -7.67 18.39 -8.41
N PHE A 165 -8.33 17.43 -9.05
CA PHE A 165 -8.37 16.05 -8.57
C PHE A 165 -6.98 15.41 -8.61
N LEU A 166 -6.18 15.63 -9.65
CA LEU A 166 -4.82 15.07 -9.72
C LEU A 166 -3.88 15.72 -8.68
N HIS A 167 -4.02 17.02 -8.44
CA HIS A 167 -3.27 17.74 -7.42
C HIS A 167 -3.63 17.22 -6.03
N HIS A 168 -4.92 17.17 -5.69
CA HIS A 168 -5.42 16.70 -4.40
C HIS A 168 -5.17 15.21 -4.17
N GLN A 169 -5.11 14.39 -5.22
CA GLN A 169 -4.65 13.00 -5.07
C GLN A 169 -3.17 12.90 -4.68
N ASN A 170 -2.33 13.86 -5.07
CA ASN A 170 -0.95 13.88 -4.59
C ASN A 170 -0.88 14.37 -3.14
N ILE A 171 -1.70 15.34 -2.75
CA ILE A 171 -1.83 15.78 -1.34
C ILE A 171 -2.27 14.60 -0.46
N ASP A 172 -3.30 13.88 -0.87
CA ASP A 172 -3.79 12.71 -0.16
C ASP A 172 -2.75 11.59 -0.08
N ARG A 173 -2.05 11.31 -1.18
CA ARG A 173 -0.91 10.38 -1.21
C ARG A 173 0.17 10.78 -0.19
N LEU A 174 0.52 12.06 -0.09
CA LEU A 174 1.53 12.53 0.87
C LEU A 174 1.02 12.37 2.30
N TRP A 175 -0.26 12.64 2.58
CA TRP A 175 -0.84 12.39 3.89
C TRP A 175 -0.89 10.90 4.24
N ALA A 176 -1.33 10.03 3.33
CA ALA A 176 -1.32 8.59 3.52
C ALA A 176 0.11 8.06 3.78
N LYS A 177 1.10 8.56 3.05
CA LYS A 177 2.53 8.28 3.33
C LYS A 177 2.97 8.76 4.70
N TRP A 178 2.47 9.89 5.17
CA TRP A 178 2.79 10.41 6.49
C TRP A 178 2.16 9.53 7.58
N GLN A 179 0.91 9.11 7.40
CA GLN A 179 0.21 8.18 8.29
C GLN A 179 0.92 6.82 8.36
N GLY A 180 1.36 6.27 7.22
CA GLY A 180 2.05 4.98 7.14
C GLY A 180 3.42 4.92 7.84
N ARG A 181 4.01 6.05 8.24
CA ARG A 181 5.28 6.08 9.01
C ARG A 181 5.09 5.78 10.49
N ASN A 182 3.87 5.90 11.02
CA ASN A 182 3.55 5.61 12.42
C ASN A 182 2.04 5.35 12.57
N ALA A 183 1.66 4.14 12.95
CA ALA A 183 0.25 3.74 13.09
C ALA A 183 -0.57 4.63 14.05
N ALA A 184 0.06 5.25 15.05
CA ALA A 184 -0.62 6.19 15.95
C ALA A 184 -1.19 7.41 15.20
N ARG A 185 -0.68 7.72 14.00
CA ARG A 185 -1.13 8.83 13.16
C ARG A 185 -2.51 8.62 12.53
N LEU A 186 -3.00 7.39 12.48
CA LEU A 186 -4.40 7.12 12.12
C LEU A 186 -5.36 7.65 13.19
N GLN A 187 -4.88 7.81 14.43
CA GLN A 187 -5.63 8.39 15.54
C GLN A 187 -5.22 9.85 15.84
N ASP A 188 -4.20 10.36 15.15
CA ASP A 188 -3.70 11.73 15.33
C ASP A 188 -4.53 12.68 14.48
N TYR A 189 -5.66 13.13 15.04
CA TYR A 189 -6.51 14.16 14.47
C TYR A 189 -6.91 15.14 15.56
N ARG A 190 -6.48 16.39 15.40
CA ARG A 190 -6.73 17.50 16.31
C ARG A 190 -6.48 18.82 15.59
N GLY A 191 -6.91 19.92 16.19
CA GLY A 191 -6.75 21.27 15.64
C GLY A 191 -8.01 22.09 15.86
N ASN A 192 -8.05 23.25 15.23
CA ASN A 192 -9.20 24.14 15.23
C ASN A 192 -10.32 23.58 14.33
N THR A 193 -11.55 23.69 14.79
CA THR A 193 -12.77 23.37 14.00
C THR A 193 -13.33 24.61 13.28
N VAL A 194 -12.84 25.79 13.65
CA VAL A 194 -13.24 27.10 13.11
C VAL A 194 -11.99 27.86 12.69
N GLN A 195 -11.98 28.39 11.47
CA GLN A 195 -10.86 29.14 10.93
C GLN A 195 -10.48 30.33 11.84
N GLY A 196 -9.18 30.53 12.07
CA GLY A 196 -8.66 31.62 12.91
C GLY A 196 -8.91 31.46 14.41
N GLN A 197 -9.43 30.30 14.85
CA GLN A 197 -9.64 29.96 16.25
C GLN A 197 -8.70 28.85 16.68
N ASP A 198 -7.40 29.10 16.51
CA ASP A 198 -6.37 28.17 16.94
C ASP A 198 -6.45 27.95 18.46
N PRO A 199 -6.31 26.70 18.92
CA PRO A 199 -6.27 26.39 20.34
C PRO A 199 -4.93 26.86 20.93
N ILE A 200 -4.76 28.17 21.12
CA ILE A 200 -3.63 28.74 21.84
C ILE A 200 -3.85 28.47 23.33
N ASN A 201 -2.94 27.74 23.97
CA ASN A 201 -2.89 27.55 25.43
C ASN A 201 -4.19 27.03 26.07
N GLY A 202 -4.81 26.00 25.47
CA GLY A 202 -5.76 25.13 26.18
C GLY A 202 -7.08 25.76 26.63
N GLY A 203 -7.49 26.93 26.11
CA GLY A 203 -8.73 27.55 26.57
C GLY A 203 -9.36 28.53 25.60
N ARG A 204 -10.29 28.04 24.76
CA ARG A 204 -11.62 28.66 24.51
C ARG A 204 -12.48 27.88 23.51
N TYR A 205 -11.86 27.10 22.61
CA TYR A 205 -12.55 26.50 21.47
C TYR A 205 -12.43 24.96 21.47
N PRO A 206 -13.49 24.23 21.07
CA PRO A 206 -13.45 22.77 21.03
C PRO A 206 -12.44 22.29 20.00
N LEU A 207 -11.54 21.40 20.44
CA LEU A 207 -10.63 20.68 19.56
C LEU A 207 -11.41 19.73 18.66
N ALA A 208 -10.94 19.63 17.42
CA ALA A 208 -11.44 18.66 16.47
C ALA A 208 -11.27 17.22 17.00
N LYS A 209 -12.25 16.36 16.73
CA LYS A 209 -12.31 14.97 17.17
C LYS A 209 -12.59 14.05 15.99
N LEU A 210 -12.12 12.81 16.08
CA LEU A 210 -12.39 11.78 15.09
C LEU A 210 -13.88 11.49 14.88
N THR A 211 -14.71 11.78 15.89
CA THR A 211 -16.18 11.65 15.82
C THR A 211 -16.87 12.81 15.08
N ASP A 212 -16.14 13.88 14.78
CA ASP A 212 -16.71 15.03 14.08
C ASP A 212 -17.15 14.61 12.67
N LYS A 213 -18.26 15.20 12.22
CA LYS A 213 -18.83 14.94 10.90
C LYS A 213 -18.16 15.83 9.86
N LEU A 214 -17.76 15.22 8.73
CA LEU A 214 -17.27 15.95 7.58
C LEU A 214 -18.45 16.67 6.90
N PRO A 215 -18.36 17.98 6.63
CA PRO A 215 -19.44 18.73 6.00
C PRO A 215 -19.52 18.41 4.50
N THR A 216 -20.18 17.32 4.13
CA THR A 216 -20.26 16.88 2.72
C THR A 216 -21.43 17.51 1.97
N GLN A 217 -22.35 18.16 2.69
CA GLN A 217 -23.56 18.82 2.15
C GLN A 217 -24.39 17.91 1.24
N GLY A 218 -24.36 16.60 1.48
CA GLY A 218 -25.17 15.62 0.74
C GLY A 218 -24.71 15.37 -0.70
N ILE A 219 -23.42 15.53 -1.02
CA ILE A 219 -22.88 15.09 -2.32
C ILE A 219 -23.29 13.63 -2.58
N ARG A 220 -23.78 13.34 -3.78
CA ARG A 220 -24.34 12.04 -4.18
C ARG A 220 -25.53 11.55 -3.33
N GLY A 221 -26.17 12.43 -2.55
CA GLY A 221 -27.25 12.05 -1.63
C GLY A 221 -26.78 11.18 -0.46
N LEU A 222 -25.48 11.12 -0.21
CA LEU A 222 -24.90 10.32 0.87
C LEU A 222 -24.93 11.10 2.20
N PRO A 223 -25.10 10.41 3.35
CA PRO A 223 -25.04 11.04 4.66
C PRO A 223 -23.62 11.50 5.00
N ASP A 224 -23.51 12.50 5.88
CA ASP A 224 -22.21 12.91 6.42
C ASP A 224 -21.56 11.76 7.22
N ILE A 225 -20.31 11.49 6.87
CA ILE A 225 -19.44 10.52 7.55
C ILE A 225 -18.59 11.22 8.60
N THR A 226 -18.07 10.44 9.55
CA THR A 226 -17.12 10.91 10.55
C THR A 226 -15.71 11.00 9.99
N VAL A 227 -14.85 11.79 10.64
CA VAL A 227 -13.42 11.84 10.32
C VAL A 227 -12.77 10.45 10.49
N ALA A 228 -13.12 9.72 11.55
CA ALA A 228 -12.61 8.37 11.82
C ALA A 228 -12.73 7.43 10.61
N GLU A 229 -13.86 7.54 9.91
CA GLU A 229 -14.20 6.72 8.75
C GLU A 229 -13.32 6.96 7.52
N VAL A 230 -12.49 8.02 7.51
CA VAL A 230 -11.59 8.35 6.39
C VAL A 230 -10.12 8.45 6.79
N MET A 231 -9.79 8.20 8.05
CA MET A 231 -8.40 8.26 8.49
C MET A 231 -7.54 7.18 7.83
N ASP A 232 -8.10 5.99 7.59
CA ASP A 232 -7.38 4.87 6.97
C ASP A 232 -7.83 4.65 5.53
N THR A 233 -6.93 4.85 4.57
CA THR A 233 -7.20 4.61 3.14
C THR A 233 -7.46 3.15 2.83
N MET A 234 -7.00 2.23 3.70
CA MET A 234 -7.20 0.79 3.58
C MET A 234 -8.43 0.29 4.34
N SER A 235 -9.19 1.18 4.98
CA SER A 235 -10.49 0.83 5.56
C SER A 235 -11.43 0.28 4.50
N ASP A 236 -12.40 -0.53 4.94
CA ASP A 236 -13.52 -1.04 4.13
C ASP A 236 -14.25 0.05 3.34
N LYS A 237 -14.31 1.27 3.92
CA LYS A 237 -14.98 2.40 3.31
C LYS A 237 -14.21 3.03 2.15
N LEU A 238 -12.88 3.13 2.25
CA LEU A 238 -12.06 3.81 1.25
C LEU A 238 -11.39 2.85 0.27
N CYS A 239 -10.79 1.78 0.78
CA CYS A 239 -10.19 0.66 0.05
C CYS A 239 -9.29 1.08 -1.14
N TYR A 240 -8.29 1.93 -0.88
CA TYR A 240 -7.27 2.27 -1.89
C TYR A 240 -5.86 2.48 -1.32
N VAL A 241 -4.88 2.38 -2.23
CA VAL A 241 -3.47 2.71 -2.01
C VAL A 241 -2.96 3.60 -3.14
N SER A 242 -1.93 4.40 -2.88
CA SER A 242 -1.29 5.25 -3.91
C SER A 242 -0.02 4.60 -4.48
N ILE A 243 0.11 4.54 -5.80
CA ILE A 243 1.25 3.91 -6.52
C ILE A 243 1.88 4.86 -7.55
N SER A 244 3.21 4.88 -7.72
CA SER A 244 3.90 5.74 -8.70
C SER A 244 4.03 5.10 -10.07
N LEU A 245 3.61 5.79 -11.14
CA LEU A 245 3.54 5.30 -12.53
C LEU A 245 4.84 5.44 -13.36
N THR A 246 5.93 5.95 -12.80
CA THR A 246 7.28 5.77 -13.40
C THR A 246 7.70 4.29 -13.51
N SER A 247 6.88 3.39 -12.95
CA SER A 247 6.88 1.93 -13.08
C SER A 247 6.29 1.40 -14.40
N VAL A 248 5.81 2.24 -15.33
CA VAL A 248 5.11 1.79 -16.57
C VAL A 248 5.90 2.05 -17.87
N SER A 249 7.02 2.79 -17.84
CA SER A 249 7.76 3.16 -19.05
C SER A 249 8.98 2.28 -19.34
N GLN A 250 8.76 1.01 -19.68
CA GLN A 250 9.57 0.32 -20.70
C GLN A 250 8.80 -0.92 -21.19
N GLY A 251 8.10 -0.77 -22.32
CA GLY A 251 7.72 -1.92 -23.14
C GLY A 251 6.28 -2.09 -23.59
N VAL A 252 5.52 -1.04 -23.91
CA VAL A 252 4.41 -1.20 -24.88
C VAL A 252 4.64 -0.25 -26.04
N LYS A 253 5.10 -0.80 -27.16
CA LYS A 253 5.02 -0.12 -28.45
C LYS A 253 3.53 0.07 -28.75
N VAL A 254 3.02 1.28 -28.51
CA VAL A 254 1.77 1.75 -29.10
C VAL A 254 2.00 1.83 -30.61
N ARG A 255 1.76 0.72 -31.33
CA ARG A 255 1.49 0.81 -32.76
C ARG A 255 0.08 1.36 -32.91
N LYS A 256 0.02 2.55 -33.49
CA LYS A 256 -1.14 3.24 -34.06
C LYS A 256 -2.21 2.26 -34.58
N ASN A 257 -3.45 2.41 -34.10
CA ASN A 257 -4.61 2.74 -34.94
C ASN A 257 -5.89 2.72 -34.10
N PHE A 258 -6.34 3.90 -33.69
CA PHE A 258 -7.76 4.17 -33.46
C PHE A 258 -8.42 4.30 -34.84
N ALA A 259 -9.01 3.23 -35.36
CA ALA A 259 -10.05 3.27 -36.39
C ALA A 259 -10.69 1.88 -36.60
N ALA A 260 -12.02 1.90 -36.74
CA ALA A 260 -12.92 0.87 -37.28
C ALA A 260 -13.53 -0.17 -36.31
N TYR A 261 -14.85 0.00 -36.14
CA TYR A 261 -15.87 -0.95 -35.72
C TYR A 261 -15.92 -2.24 -36.57
N HIS A 262 -16.42 -3.34 -35.94
CA HIS A 262 -16.93 -4.62 -36.50
C HIS A 262 -15.88 -5.46 -37.28
N THR A 263 -15.60 -6.75 -36.98
CA THR A 263 -16.45 -7.95 -37.11
C THR A 263 -15.65 -9.19 -36.63
N LEU A 264 -16.35 -10.29 -36.37
CA LEU A 264 -15.93 -11.61 -35.89
C LEU A 264 -14.67 -12.23 -36.55
N PHE A 265 -13.80 -12.88 -35.76
CA PHE A 265 -13.53 -14.33 -35.80
C PHE A 265 -12.57 -14.75 -34.65
N ASP A 266 -12.92 -15.88 -34.02
CA ASP A 266 -12.14 -16.67 -33.07
C ASP A 266 -10.74 -17.06 -33.58
N LEU A 267 -9.74 -17.02 -32.69
CA LEU A 267 -8.84 -18.16 -32.40
C LEU A 267 -7.88 -17.82 -31.24
N HIS A 268 -7.93 -18.70 -30.24
CA HIS A 268 -7.06 -18.87 -29.07
C HIS A 268 -5.55 -18.59 -29.32
N SER A 269 -4.90 -17.87 -28.40
CA SER A 269 -3.94 -18.46 -27.43
C SER A 269 -3.15 -17.38 -26.66
N LEU A 270 -3.15 -17.53 -25.33
CA LEU A 270 -2.28 -16.90 -24.30
C LEU A 270 -2.59 -15.45 -23.90
N ASP A 271 -3.63 -15.29 -23.09
CA ASP A 271 -3.87 -14.14 -22.21
C ASP A 271 -3.01 -14.26 -20.93
N LEU A 272 -2.16 -13.27 -20.67
CA LEU A 272 -1.68 -12.95 -19.32
C LEU A 272 -2.73 -12.04 -18.66
N PRO A 273 -3.33 -12.39 -17.51
CA PRO A 273 -4.42 -11.61 -16.94
C PRO A 273 -3.93 -10.35 -16.22
N THR A 274 -4.82 -9.36 -16.20
CA THR A 274 -4.84 -8.13 -15.38
C THR A 274 -4.73 -8.33 -13.86
N SER A 275 -4.47 -9.55 -13.39
CA SER A 275 -4.34 -9.95 -11.98
C SER A 275 -3.02 -9.50 -11.32
N LEU A 276 -1.96 -9.25 -12.09
CA LEU A 276 -0.66 -8.81 -11.55
C LEU A 276 -0.67 -7.36 -11.02
N MET A 277 -1.49 -6.47 -11.58
CA MET A 277 -1.57 -5.06 -11.16
C MET A 277 -2.26 -4.86 -9.80
N LYS A 278 -3.06 -5.82 -9.34
CA LYS A 278 -3.76 -5.76 -8.04
C LYS A 278 -2.94 -6.33 -6.88
N PHE A 279 -1.80 -6.97 -7.17
CA PHE A 279 -0.92 -7.60 -6.19
C PHE A 279 -0.21 -6.58 -5.26
N PHE A 280 -0.09 -5.32 -5.69
CA PHE A 280 0.65 -4.26 -5.00
C PHE A 280 -0.02 -3.64 -3.77
N GLY A 281 -1.33 -3.82 -3.60
CA GLY A 281 -2.12 -3.06 -2.62
C GLY A 281 -2.20 -3.64 -1.21
N VAL A 282 -1.61 -4.80 -0.93
CA VAL A 282 -1.93 -5.59 0.27
C VAL A 282 -0.71 -5.89 1.17
N LEU A 283 0.44 -5.25 0.94
CA LEU A 283 1.66 -5.52 1.73
C LEU A 283 1.86 -4.63 2.96
N ILE A 284 1.26 -3.43 2.99
CA ILE A 284 1.38 -2.52 4.13
C ILE A 284 0.52 -2.91 5.37
N PRO A 285 -0.63 -3.62 5.27
CA PRO A 285 -1.43 -3.95 6.46
C PRO A 285 -0.76 -4.96 7.42
N LEU A 286 0.12 -5.84 6.93
CA LEU A 286 0.64 -6.97 7.72
C LEU A 286 1.87 -6.62 8.54
N ALA A 287 2.74 -5.73 8.05
CA ALA A 287 3.85 -5.15 8.79
C ALA A 287 3.38 -4.42 10.07
N ALA A 288 2.30 -3.65 9.93
CA ALA A 288 1.70 -2.91 11.04
C ALA A 288 1.03 -3.85 12.06
N ALA A 289 0.46 -4.98 11.67
CA ALA A 289 -0.14 -5.95 12.60
C ALA A 289 0.91 -6.68 13.46
N VAL A 290 2.10 -6.96 12.90
CA VAL A 290 3.22 -7.57 13.64
C VAL A 290 3.86 -6.57 14.61
N LEU A 291 3.91 -5.28 14.25
CA LEU A 291 4.45 -4.19 15.09
C LEU A 291 3.43 -3.57 16.07
N ALA A 292 2.12 -3.77 15.86
CA ALA A 292 1.05 -3.25 16.70
C ALA A 292 0.66 -4.16 17.87
N VAL A 293 1.43 -5.22 18.16
CA VAL A 293 1.27 -5.97 19.40
C VAL A 293 1.78 -5.11 20.56
N PRO A 294 0.89 -4.63 21.46
CA PRO A 294 1.34 -3.91 22.64
C PRO A 294 2.15 -4.87 23.51
N SER A 295 3.34 -4.46 23.91
CA SER A 295 4.22 -5.15 24.87
C SER A 295 3.66 -5.19 26.32
N LYS A 296 2.33 -5.27 26.47
CA LYS A 296 1.63 -5.15 27.77
C LYS A 296 0.48 -6.15 27.97
N SER A 297 0.58 -7.34 27.41
CA SER A 297 -0.08 -8.49 28.02
C SER A 297 0.94 -9.60 28.17
N GLU A 298 0.93 -10.26 29.32
CA GLU A 298 1.78 -11.43 29.60
C GLU A 298 1.45 -12.63 28.66
N ASP A 299 0.52 -12.46 27.72
CA ASP A 299 0.00 -13.48 26.80
C ASP A 299 0.15 -13.14 25.30
N ALA A 300 0.81 -12.03 24.93
CA ALA A 300 1.07 -11.72 23.53
C ALA A 300 2.41 -12.34 23.05
N PRO A 301 2.44 -13.07 21.92
CA PRO A 301 3.65 -13.77 21.51
C PRO A 301 4.68 -12.77 20.97
N THR A 302 5.69 -12.48 21.77
CA THR A 302 7.02 -12.05 21.29
C THR A 302 7.60 -13.13 20.35
N PRO A 303 8.64 -12.86 19.53
CA PRO A 303 9.29 -13.85 18.66
C PRO A 303 9.66 -15.18 19.35
N LYS A 304 9.79 -15.19 20.68
CA LYS A 304 10.03 -16.36 21.53
C LYS A 304 8.89 -17.39 21.59
N TYR A 305 7.71 -17.08 21.05
CA TYR A 305 6.50 -17.91 21.18
C TYR A 305 5.96 -18.46 19.86
N VAL A 306 6.58 -18.13 18.72
CA VAL A 306 6.13 -18.58 17.39
C VAL A 306 7.23 -19.22 16.55
N SER A 307 8.50 -19.11 16.97
CA SER A 307 9.64 -19.80 16.37
C SER A 307 10.28 -20.78 17.34
N TYR A 308 10.80 -21.89 16.82
CA TYR A 308 11.39 -22.99 17.57
C TYR A 308 10.43 -23.59 18.62
N VAL A 309 9.14 -23.63 18.26
CA VAL A 309 8.04 -24.18 19.07
C VAL A 309 7.01 -24.86 18.18
N ALA A 310 6.20 -25.75 18.74
CA ALA A 310 5.15 -26.46 18.01
C ALA A 310 4.11 -25.51 17.36
N ALA A 311 3.96 -24.28 17.88
CA ALA A 311 3.03 -23.29 17.34
C ALA A 311 3.47 -22.69 16.00
N PHE A 312 4.73 -22.91 15.58
CA PHE A 312 5.30 -22.37 14.34
C PHE A 312 4.40 -22.61 13.12
N LEU A 313 4.13 -23.87 12.77
CA LEU A 313 3.34 -24.20 11.59
C LEU A 313 1.89 -23.68 11.63
N PRO A 314 1.09 -23.91 12.71
CA PRO A 314 -0.28 -23.40 12.74
C PRO A 314 -0.36 -21.87 12.78
N TRP A 315 0.58 -21.17 13.41
CA TRP A 315 0.60 -19.71 13.43
C TRP A 315 0.82 -19.14 12.02
N HIS A 316 1.85 -19.61 11.30
CA HIS A 316 2.17 -19.14 9.95
C HIS A 316 1.07 -19.50 8.95
N ARG A 317 0.49 -20.70 9.06
CA ARG A 317 -0.71 -21.10 8.29
C ARG A 317 -1.86 -20.10 8.47
N TYR A 318 -2.19 -19.76 9.72
CA TYR A 318 -3.30 -18.84 9.98
C TYR A 318 -3.00 -17.42 9.53
N PHE A 319 -1.76 -16.96 9.71
CA PHE A 319 -1.30 -15.64 9.29
C PHE A 319 -1.30 -15.49 7.76
N SER A 320 -0.79 -16.47 7.02
CA SER A 320 -0.89 -16.53 5.55
C SER A 320 -2.36 -16.55 5.08
N ARG A 321 -3.23 -17.30 5.76
CA ARG A 321 -4.65 -17.33 5.45
C ARG A 321 -5.31 -15.96 5.67
N ALA A 322 -4.95 -15.27 6.74
CA ALA A 322 -5.47 -13.94 7.03
C ALA A 322 -5.12 -12.95 5.90
N ARG A 323 -3.86 -12.97 5.44
CA ARG A 323 -3.45 -12.21 4.25
C ARG A 323 -4.28 -12.56 3.01
N GLY A 324 -4.41 -13.84 2.68
CA GLY A 324 -5.16 -14.27 1.49
C GLY A 324 -6.63 -13.82 1.51
N GLN A 325 -7.26 -13.84 2.70
CA GLN A 325 -8.62 -13.31 2.87
C GLN A 325 -8.69 -11.80 2.72
N LEU A 326 -7.74 -11.06 3.30
CA LEU A 326 -7.64 -9.61 3.12
C LEU A 326 -7.40 -9.24 1.66
N MET A 327 -6.54 -9.98 0.94
CA MET A 327 -6.34 -9.78 -0.49
C MET A 327 -7.65 -9.92 -1.27
N LYS A 328 -8.45 -10.95 -0.95
CA LYS A 328 -9.76 -11.16 -1.57
C LYS A 328 -10.75 -10.04 -1.26
N GLN A 329 -10.77 -9.55 -0.02
CA GLN A 329 -11.58 -8.40 0.37
C GLN A 329 -11.17 -7.13 -0.40
N CYS A 330 -9.87 -6.98 -0.71
CA CYS A 330 -9.34 -5.91 -1.56
C CYS A 330 -9.56 -6.13 -3.08
N GLY A 331 -10.35 -7.14 -3.48
CA GLY A 331 -10.71 -7.38 -4.87
C GLY A 331 -9.68 -8.18 -5.69
N TYR A 332 -8.75 -8.88 -5.03
CA TYR A 332 -7.95 -9.93 -5.64
C TYR A 332 -8.81 -11.19 -5.82
N ASP A 333 -8.97 -11.63 -7.06
CA ASP A 333 -9.75 -12.82 -7.43
C ASP A 333 -8.86 -14.04 -7.74
N GLY A 334 -7.53 -13.87 -7.68
CA GLY A 334 -6.57 -14.92 -7.94
C GLY A 334 -6.39 -15.90 -6.77
N PRO A 335 -5.65 -17.01 -7.00
CA PRO A 335 -5.29 -17.95 -5.94
C PRO A 335 -4.22 -17.35 -5.02
N ASP A 336 -4.18 -17.84 -3.77
CA ASP A 336 -2.98 -17.69 -2.96
C ASP A 336 -1.85 -18.50 -3.61
N ILE A 337 -0.72 -17.87 -3.87
CA ILE A 337 0.41 -18.49 -4.56
C ILE A 337 1.51 -18.90 -3.57
N TYR A 338 2.25 -19.93 -3.91
CA TYR A 338 3.42 -20.39 -3.17
C TYR A 338 4.63 -20.44 -4.09
N TRP A 339 5.82 -20.29 -3.54
CA TRP A 339 7.07 -20.45 -4.28
C TRP A 339 7.68 -21.81 -3.98
N ASP A 340 7.91 -22.63 -5.02
CA ASP A 340 8.61 -23.91 -4.87
C ASP A 340 10.12 -23.75 -5.07
N TRP A 341 10.80 -23.21 -4.05
CA TRP A 341 12.25 -22.98 -4.08
C TRP A 341 13.08 -24.26 -4.18
N THR A 342 12.49 -25.45 -4.05
CA THR A 342 13.22 -26.72 -4.28
C THR A 342 13.74 -26.82 -5.71
N LYS A 343 13.09 -26.12 -6.66
CA LYS A 343 13.49 -26.02 -8.07
C LYS A 343 14.67 -25.08 -8.29
N ASP A 344 14.87 -24.13 -7.37
CA ASP A 344 15.89 -23.09 -7.46
C ASP A 344 17.11 -23.40 -6.58
N VAL A 345 17.17 -24.62 -6.01
CA VAL A 345 18.17 -25.01 -4.99
C VAL A 345 19.61 -24.72 -5.39
N ASN A 346 19.94 -24.89 -6.67
CA ASN A 346 21.30 -24.70 -7.17
C ASN A 346 21.66 -23.22 -7.40
N ASN A 347 20.65 -22.37 -7.57
CA ASN A 347 20.86 -20.97 -7.90
C ASN A 347 19.61 -20.14 -7.57
N MET A 348 19.39 -19.90 -6.28
CA MET A 348 18.18 -19.26 -5.78
C MET A 348 18.05 -17.81 -6.26
N GLU A 349 19.17 -17.09 -6.43
CA GLU A 349 19.21 -15.74 -7.02
C GLU A 349 18.70 -15.68 -8.47
N SER A 350 18.75 -16.80 -9.19
CA SER A 350 18.26 -16.90 -10.57
C SER A 350 16.80 -17.36 -10.68
N SER A 351 16.14 -17.58 -9.54
CA SER A 351 14.71 -17.91 -9.52
C SER A 351 13.90 -16.86 -10.27
N GLU A 352 12.86 -17.30 -10.98
CA GLU A 352 11.90 -16.40 -11.61
C GLU A 352 11.24 -15.46 -10.59
N MET A 353 11.24 -15.82 -9.29
CA MET A 353 10.76 -14.94 -8.23
C MET A 353 11.58 -13.67 -8.07
N PHE A 354 12.87 -13.67 -8.43
CA PHE A 354 13.73 -12.49 -8.42
C PHE A 354 13.86 -11.85 -9.81
N ASP A 355 13.08 -12.29 -10.79
CA ASP A 355 13.06 -11.65 -12.10
C ASP A 355 12.34 -10.29 -11.99
N PRO A 356 12.94 -9.19 -12.45
CA PRO A 356 12.34 -7.86 -12.35
C PRO A 356 11.14 -7.65 -13.29
N VAL A 357 10.82 -8.58 -14.18
CA VAL A 357 9.68 -8.49 -15.09
C VAL A 357 8.61 -9.53 -14.74
N LYS A 358 9.03 -10.74 -14.44
CA LYS A 358 8.12 -11.88 -14.20
C LYS A 358 7.87 -12.15 -12.71
N GLY A 359 8.81 -11.75 -11.85
CA GLY A 359 8.82 -12.00 -10.43
C GLY A 359 8.58 -10.74 -9.60
N PHE A 360 9.18 -10.72 -8.41
CA PHE A 360 8.98 -9.74 -7.35
C PHE A 360 10.12 -8.70 -7.28
N GLY A 361 11.00 -8.65 -8.28
CA GLY A 361 12.16 -7.75 -8.27
C GLY A 361 13.46 -8.46 -7.91
N GLY A 362 14.57 -7.88 -8.36
CA GLY A 362 15.90 -8.47 -8.33
C GLY A 362 16.49 -8.65 -6.93
N THR A 363 17.72 -9.14 -6.89
CA THR A 363 18.47 -9.49 -5.67
C THR A 363 19.02 -8.30 -4.88
N GLY A 364 18.53 -7.10 -5.15
CA GLY A 364 18.94 -5.87 -4.49
C GLY A 364 20.26 -5.29 -5.02
N LYS A 365 20.41 -3.97 -4.89
CA LYS A 365 21.61 -3.23 -5.29
C LYS A 365 22.14 -2.37 -4.15
N GLN A 366 23.44 -2.44 -3.89
CA GLN A 366 24.12 -1.60 -2.90
C GLN A 366 23.84 -0.12 -3.15
N THR A 367 23.17 0.50 -2.19
CA THR A 367 22.80 1.91 -2.18
C THR A 367 23.40 2.54 -0.93
N LYS A 368 24.24 3.57 -1.10
CA LYS A 368 24.85 4.31 0.01
C LYS A 368 23.97 5.48 0.40
N THR A 369 23.54 5.54 1.66
CA THR A 369 22.87 6.71 2.24
C THR A 369 23.54 7.06 3.57
N ASN A 370 24.04 8.30 3.70
CA ASN A 370 24.54 8.90 4.96
C ASN A 370 25.22 7.93 5.97
N ASN A 371 26.31 7.26 5.57
CA ASN A 371 27.10 6.25 6.31
C ASN A 371 26.56 4.81 6.43
N THR A 372 25.43 4.46 5.80
CA THR A 372 24.93 3.07 5.77
C THR A 372 24.82 2.57 4.32
N THR A 373 25.30 1.34 4.06
CA THR A 373 25.12 0.65 2.77
C THR A 373 23.95 -0.31 2.91
N LEU A 374 22.88 -0.10 2.14
CA LEU A 374 21.69 -0.94 2.12
C LEU A 374 21.56 -1.61 0.74
N ASN A 375 21.18 -2.88 0.68
CA ASN A 375 20.96 -3.59 -0.58
C ASN A 375 19.47 -3.54 -0.96
N CYS A 376 19.02 -2.40 -1.48
CA CYS A 376 17.60 -2.23 -1.79
C CYS A 376 17.22 -2.95 -3.09
N VAL A 377 16.08 -3.64 -3.10
CA VAL A 377 15.44 -4.09 -4.35
C VAL A 377 15.03 -2.84 -5.11
N ASN A 378 15.65 -2.64 -6.27
CA ASN A 378 15.57 -1.39 -7.04
C ASN A 378 14.92 -1.58 -8.43
N ASP A 379 14.44 -2.79 -8.71
CA ASP A 379 13.84 -3.22 -9.96
C ASP A 379 12.63 -4.13 -9.73
N GLY A 380 11.85 -4.30 -10.80
CA GLY A 380 10.59 -5.01 -10.79
C GLY A 380 9.49 -4.41 -9.92
N PRO A 381 8.42 -5.18 -9.71
CA PRO A 381 7.25 -4.81 -8.91
C PRO A 381 7.58 -4.01 -7.63
N TYR A 382 8.61 -4.43 -6.89
CA TYR A 382 8.95 -3.86 -5.58
C TYR A 382 10.17 -2.94 -5.61
N GLY A 383 10.62 -2.54 -6.80
CA GLY A 383 11.89 -1.88 -7.07
C GLY A 383 11.96 -0.36 -6.87
N LEU A 384 10.90 0.33 -6.45
CA LEU A 384 10.91 1.79 -6.41
C LEU A 384 10.50 2.31 -5.03
N ARG A 385 11.51 2.64 -4.20
CA ARG A 385 11.37 3.22 -2.85
C ARG A 385 10.59 2.35 -1.86
N SER A 386 10.67 1.02 -2.00
CA SER A 386 9.97 0.08 -1.14
C SER A 386 10.58 -0.06 0.26
N ASN A 387 11.76 0.54 0.50
CA ASN A 387 12.62 0.28 1.67
C ASN A 387 12.99 -1.20 1.87
N PHE A 388 12.59 -2.11 0.98
CA PHE A 388 12.93 -3.53 1.07
C PHE A 388 14.40 -3.73 0.77
N THR A 389 15.09 -4.37 1.70
CA THR A 389 16.50 -4.71 1.55
C THR A 389 16.66 -6.22 1.45
N THR A 390 17.33 -6.68 0.41
CA THR A 390 17.72 -8.08 0.21
C THR A 390 19.24 -8.12 0.09
N TRP A 391 19.94 -8.90 0.90
CA TRP A 391 21.40 -9.01 0.78
C TRP A 391 21.76 -10.44 0.50
N TRP A 392 22.08 -10.71 -0.75
CA TRP A 392 22.69 -11.97 -1.14
C TRP A 392 24.16 -11.90 -0.77
N ASP A 393 24.50 -12.39 0.41
CA ASP A 393 25.87 -12.71 0.72
C ASP A 393 26.16 -13.88 -0.18
N LYS A 394 26.86 -13.62 -1.32
CA LYS A 394 27.18 -14.61 -2.35
C LYS A 394 27.22 -15.99 -1.70
N PRO A 395 26.16 -16.81 -1.84
CA PRO A 395 26.15 -18.07 -1.13
C PRO A 395 27.36 -18.82 -1.64
N THR A 396 28.28 -19.13 -0.75
CA THR A 396 29.31 -20.12 -1.05
C THR A 396 28.55 -21.44 -1.19
N SER A 397 28.09 -21.72 -2.41
CA SER A 397 27.35 -22.90 -2.86
C SER A 397 25.85 -22.99 -2.52
N PRO A 398 25.09 -23.76 -3.34
CA PRO A 398 23.69 -24.15 -3.11
C PRO A 398 23.44 -24.61 -1.67
N SER A 399 22.36 -24.16 -1.03
CA SER A 399 21.95 -24.78 0.23
C SER A 399 21.27 -26.12 -0.03
N THR A 400 21.92 -27.20 0.37
CA THR A 400 21.31 -28.54 0.36
C THR A 400 20.12 -28.66 1.32
N ARG A 401 19.91 -27.69 2.22
CA ARG A 401 18.90 -27.72 3.30
C ARG A 401 17.48 -27.47 2.81
N HIS A 402 17.30 -26.97 1.60
CA HIS A 402 15.98 -26.86 0.95
C HIS A 402 15.88 -27.66 -0.36
N SER A 403 16.79 -28.62 -0.56
CA SER A 403 16.74 -29.56 -1.70
C SER A 403 15.57 -30.52 -1.63
N GLN A 404 15.14 -31.05 -2.78
CA GLN A 404 14.13 -32.11 -2.83
C GLN A 404 14.51 -33.32 -1.95
N THR A 405 15.79 -33.70 -1.91
CA THR A 405 16.29 -34.77 -1.04
C THR A 405 16.03 -34.48 0.44
N GLN A 406 16.24 -33.24 0.88
CA GLN A 406 15.96 -32.83 2.25
C GLN A 406 14.46 -32.86 2.55
N ILE A 407 13.62 -32.38 1.62
CA ILE A 407 12.16 -32.45 1.72
C ILE A 407 11.69 -33.91 1.81
N ASP A 408 12.25 -34.82 1.01
CA ASP A 408 11.93 -36.25 1.05
C ASP A 408 12.32 -36.89 2.39
N ASN A 409 13.41 -36.44 3.01
CA ASN A 409 13.83 -36.91 4.33
C ASN A 409 12.92 -36.39 5.46
N ILE A 410 12.52 -35.12 5.41
CA ILE A 410 11.54 -34.54 6.35
C ILE A 410 10.19 -35.26 6.21
N ASN A 411 9.77 -35.53 4.98
CA ASN A 411 8.51 -36.21 4.69
C ASN A 411 8.42 -37.66 5.23
N LYS A 412 9.56 -38.31 5.53
CA LYS A 412 9.61 -39.64 6.16
C LYS A 412 9.31 -39.59 7.66
N LYS A 413 9.38 -38.42 8.31
CA LYS A 413 9.02 -38.29 9.73
C LYS A 413 7.56 -38.65 9.91
N THR A 414 7.25 -39.49 10.88
CA THR A 414 5.87 -39.98 11.12
C THR A 414 5.17 -39.24 12.24
N LYS A 415 5.91 -38.47 13.05
CA LYS A 415 5.41 -37.69 14.17
C LYS A 415 5.59 -36.21 13.92
N PHE A 416 4.58 -35.42 14.29
CA PHE A 416 4.62 -33.96 14.19
C PHE A 416 5.82 -33.39 14.96
N ALA A 417 6.11 -33.89 16.17
CA ALA A 417 7.25 -33.46 16.98
C ALA A 417 8.64 -33.64 16.33
N ASP A 418 8.77 -34.54 15.35
CA ASP A 418 10.00 -34.71 14.57
C ASP A 418 9.94 -33.99 13.22
N PHE A 419 8.73 -33.74 12.71
CA PHE A 419 8.47 -33.11 11.42
C PHE A 419 8.62 -31.59 11.49
N TRP A 420 7.93 -30.92 12.43
CA TRP A 420 7.91 -29.46 12.48
C TRP A 420 9.31 -28.85 12.72
N PRO A 421 10.17 -29.38 13.61
CA PRO A 421 11.50 -28.78 13.81
C PRO A 421 12.38 -29.03 12.59
N ALA A 422 12.26 -30.19 11.94
CA ALA A 422 13.02 -30.51 10.75
C ALA A 422 12.64 -29.61 9.54
N LEU A 423 11.38 -29.17 9.49
CA LEU A 423 10.89 -28.23 8.48
C LEU A 423 11.29 -26.77 8.81
N GLU A 424 11.16 -26.34 10.06
CA GLU A 424 11.53 -24.99 10.53
C GLU A 424 13.06 -24.79 10.46
N GLU A 425 13.82 -25.61 11.17
CA GLU A 425 15.28 -25.47 11.27
C GLU A 425 15.99 -25.79 9.94
N GLY A 426 15.34 -26.56 9.06
CA GLY A 426 15.87 -26.99 7.77
C GLY A 426 15.56 -26.01 6.64
N PRO A 427 14.60 -26.33 5.76
CA PRO A 427 14.31 -25.52 4.58
C PRO A 427 13.80 -24.11 4.90
N HIS A 428 12.98 -23.92 5.94
CA HIS A 428 12.49 -22.59 6.31
C HIS A 428 13.64 -21.64 6.67
N ASP A 429 14.45 -22.01 7.68
CA ASP A 429 15.59 -21.19 8.09
C ASP A 429 16.58 -21.00 6.94
N SER A 430 16.77 -22.01 6.09
CA SER A 430 17.64 -21.89 4.92
C SER A 430 17.22 -20.77 3.98
N VAL A 431 15.94 -20.73 3.59
CA VAL A 431 15.45 -19.74 2.63
C VAL A 431 15.50 -18.32 3.22
N HIS A 432 15.08 -18.16 4.48
CA HIS A 432 15.19 -16.87 5.16
C HIS A 432 16.63 -16.36 5.21
N ASN A 433 17.60 -17.24 5.53
CA ASN A 433 19.01 -16.88 5.61
C ASN A 433 19.67 -16.61 4.24
N GLU A 434 19.25 -17.31 3.19
CA GLU A 434 19.80 -17.14 1.84
C GLU A 434 19.37 -15.82 1.20
N ILE A 435 18.13 -15.37 1.43
CA ILE A 435 17.64 -14.06 0.97
C ILE A 435 18.18 -12.93 1.88
N ASN A 436 18.32 -13.23 3.18
CA ASN A 436 18.91 -12.38 4.22
C ASN A 436 18.17 -11.03 4.43
N ASN A 437 18.81 -10.10 5.16
CA ASN A 437 18.29 -8.77 5.50
C ASN A 437 16.87 -8.83 6.06
N ASP A 438 15.87 -8.31 5.34
CA ASP A 438 14.49 -8.23 5.79
C ASP A 438 13.94 -9.64 5.99
N MET A 439 14.20 -10.55 5.05
CA MET A 439 13.79 -11.95 5.19
C MET A 439 14.50 -12.67 6.34
N ALA A 440 15.71 -12.29 6.76
CA ALA A 440 16.35 -12.89 7.94
C ALA A 440 16.03 -12.16 9.26
N ALA A 441 15.30 -11.05 9.21
CA ALA A 441 14.99 -10.24 10.39
C ALA A 441 13.65 -10.63 11.04
N SER A 442 13.43 -10.13 12.25
CA SER A 442 12.16 -10.31 12.98
C SER A 442 10.96 -9.60 12.33
N PHE A 443 11.22 -8.76 11.33
CA PHE A 443 10.22 -8.06 10.52
C PHE A 443 10.13 -8.65 9.10
N SER A 444 10.57 -9.89 8.89
CA SER A 444 10.45 -10.58 7.61
C SER A 444 9.04 -10.58 6.97
N PRO A 445 7.91 -10.54 7.72
CA PRO A 445 6.58 -10.34 7.13
C PRO A 445 6.40 -9.07 6.29
N ASP A 446 7.31 -8.10 6.40
CA ASP A 446 7.30 -6.89 5.58
C ASP A 446 7.64 -7.24 4.12
N ASP A 447 8.47 -8.26 3.87
CA ASP A 447 8.82 -8.74 2.53
C ASP A 447 7.68 -9.59 1.95
N VAL A 448 7.27 -9.30 0.71
CA VAL A 448 6.26 -10.07 -0.01
C VAL A 448 6.61 -11.55 -0.16
N LEU A 449 7.90 -11.86 -0.28
CA LEU A 449 8.38 -13.22 -0.41
C LEU A 449 8.15 -14.04 0.85
N PHE A 450 7.96 -13.42 2.02
CA PHE A 450 7.57 -14.10 3.25
C PHE A 450 6.34 -14.97 3.04
N PHE A 451 5.30 -14.43 2.41
CA PHE A 451 4.05 -15.17 2.25
C PHE A 451 4.16 -16.27 1.20
N LEU A 452 4.90 -16.04 0.12
CA LEU A 452 5.16 -17.10 -0.87
C LEU A 452 6.02 -18.22 -0.27
N HIS A 453 6.96 -17.83 0.59
CA HIS A 453 7.77 -18.72 1.39
C HIS A 453 6.89 -19.57 2.31
N HIS A 454 6.19 -18.92 3.24
CA HIS A 454 5.36 -19.58 4.24
C HIS A 454 4.19 -20.36 3.63
N ASN A 455 3.69 -19.98 2.45
CA ASN A 455 2.68 -20.76 1.73
C ASN A 455 3.22 -22.10 1.22
N ASN A 456 4.50 -22.22 0.86
CA ASN A 456 5.06 -23.52 0.49
C ASN A 456 5.53 -24.31 1.73
N ILE A 457 5.94 -23.65 2.82
CA ILE A 457 6.09 -24.35 4.12
C ILE A 457 4.77 -24.98 4.54
N ASP A 458 3.67 -24.24 4.42
CA ASP A 458 2.34 -24.75 4.69
C ASP A 458 1.92 -25.86 3.71
N ARG A 459 2.24 -25.70 2.42
CA ARG A 459 2.04 -26.76 1.41
C ARG A 459 2.73 -28.06 1.81
N LEU A 460 3.99 -28.00 2.23
CA LEU A 460 4.75 -29.18 2.65
C LEU A 460 4.11 -29.84 3.88
N TRP A 461 3.61 -29.04 4.82
CA TRP A 461 2.86 -29.58 5.95
C TRP A 461 1.53 -30.22 5.53
N ALA A 462 0.75 -29.57 4.67
CA ALA A 462 -0.49 -30.12 4.13
C ALA A 462 -0.27 -31.44 3.38
N LEU A 463 0.77 -31.50 2.52
CA LEU A 463 1.16 -32.73 1.82
C LEU A 463 1.64 -33.83 2.76
N TRP A 464 2.26 -33.48 3.90
CA TRP A 464 2.59 -34.44 4.94
C TRP A 464 1.32 -34.96 5.63
N GLN A 465 0.34 -34.11 5.92
CA GLN A 465 -0.93 -34.50 6.52
C GLN A 465 -1.76 -35.39 5.59
N ASP A 466 -1.80 -35.10 4.28
CA ASP A 466 -2.58 -35.83 3.29
C ASP A 466 -2.17 -37.30 3.13
N ARG A 467 -0.94 -37.66 3.52
CA ARG A 467 -0.43 -39.04 3.44
C ARG A 467 -1.00 -39.97 4.51
N ASP A 468 -1.46 -39.42 5.64
CA ASP A 468 -2.07 -40.17 6.72
C ASP A 468 -3.02 -39.27 7.52
N GLN A 469 -4.32 -39.54 7.45
CA GLN A 469 -5.35 -38.75 8.10
C GLN A 469 -5.19 -38.67 9.63
N ASN A 470 -4.48 -39.61 10.27
CA ASN A 470 -4.17 -39.52 11.70
C ASN A 470 -3.30 -38.31 12.04
N ARG A 471 -2.54 -37.79 11.06
CA ARG A 471 -1.69 -36.60 11.20
C ARG A 471 -2.47 -35.31 11.40
N LEU A 472 -3.76 -35.28 11.06
CA LEU A 472 -4.65 -34.15 11.40
C LEU A 472 -4.90 -34.04 12.92
N LYS A 473 -4.58 -35.09 13.69
CA LYS A 473 -4.69 -35.11 15.15
C LYS A 473 -3.32 -35.21 15.84
N ASP A 474 -2.24 -35.31 15.08
CA ASP A 474 -0.89 -35.42 15.60
C ASP A 474 -0.29 -34.03 15.77
N TYR A 475 -0.31 -33.52 17.00
CA TYR A 475 0.25 -32.23 17.37
C TYR A 475 0.93 -32.34 18.73
N SER A 476 2.23 -32.06 18.77
CA SER A 476 3.05 -32.17 19.98
C SER A 476 4.39 -31.44 19.82
N GLY A 477 5.02 -31.09 20.93
CA GLY A 477 6.32 -30.43 20.94
C GLY A 477 6.49 -29.47 22.11
N SER A 478 7.40 -28.52 21.93
CA SER A 478 7.63 -27.43 22.88
C SER A 478 6.59 -26.34 22.72
N LYS A 479 6.01 -25.86 23.83
CA LYS A 479 5.10 -24.71 23.87
C LYS A 479 5.87 -23.39 23.95
N VAL A 480 7.07 -23.43 24.53
CA VAL A 480 7.97 -22.27 24.66
C VAL A 480 9.38 -22.65 24.19
N GLN A 481 10.11 -21.67 23.63
CA GLN A 481 11.46 -21.90 23.13
C GLN A 481 12.39 -22.37 24.26
N GLY A 482 13.24 -23.36 23.97
CA GLY A 482 14.20 -23.91 24.93
C GLY A 482 13.60 -24.81 26.02
N GLN A 483 12.32 -25.19 25.91
CA GLN A 483 11.66 -26.09 26.86
C GLN A 483 12.37 -27.44 26.94
N ASN A 484 12.71 -27.88 28.16
CA ASN A 484 13.30 -29.20 28.38
C ASN A 484 12.24 -30.29 28.13
N LEU A 485 12.41 -31.04 27.04
CA LEU A 485 11.47 -32.10 26.65
C LEU A 485 11.45 -33.31 27.59
N THR A 486 12.48 -33.47 28.44
CA THR A 486 12.59 -34.57 29.41
C THR A 486 11.89 -34.29 30.74
N ASP A 487 11.46 -33.04 30.98
CA ASP A 487 10.70 -32.67 32.17
C ASP A 487 9.24 -33.15 32.04
N PRO A 488 8.76 -34.06 32.91
CA PRO A 488 7.39 -34.58 32.85
C PRO A 488 6.32 -33.56 33.28
N THR A 489 6.72 -32.47 33.94
CA THR A 489 5.80 -31.41 34.41
C THR A 489 5.61 -30.29 33.39
N ARG A 490 6.31 -30.38 32.25
CA ARG A 490 6.34 -29.34 31.23
C ARG A 490 4.96 -29.15 30.58
N PRO A 491 4.58 -27.91 30.22
CA PRO A 491 3.36 -27.67 29.46
C PRO A 491 3.52 -28.25 28.05
N ALA A 492 2.76 -29.30 27.71
CA ALA A 492 2.78 -29.90 26.39
C ALA A 492 1.91 -29.10 25.41
N ALA A 493 2.36 -28.99 24.16
CA ALA A 493 1.54 -28.46 23.09
C ALA A 493 0.34 -29.40 22.84
N SER A 494 -0.85 -28.83 22.67
CA SER A 494 -2.11 -29.57 22.45
C SER A 494 -2.96 -28.89 21.38
N LEU A 495 -3.89 -29.65 20.80
CA LEU A 495 -4.84 -29.15 19.79
C LEU A 495 -5.75 -28.03 20.30
N ASP A 496 -5.96 -27.96 21.62
CA ASP A 496 -6.77 -26.92 22.27
C ASP A 496 -5.99 -25.63 22.53
N ASN A 497 -4.69 -25.60 22.24
CA ASN A 497 -3.92 -24.37 22.36
C ASN A 497 -4.45 -23.32 21.37
N ILE A 498 -4.56 -22.09 21.86
CA ILE A 498 -5.05 -20.96 21.08
C ILE A 498 -3.90 -20.38 20.26
N ILE A 499 -4.18 -20.13 18.99
CA ILE A 499 -3.33 -19.36 18.08
C ILE A 499 -3.90 -17.95 17.98
N PHE A 500 -3.05 -16.99 18.36
CA PHE A 500 -3.31 -15.55 18.30
C PHE A 500 -2.37 -14.92 17.28
N ILE A 501 -2.94 -14.20 16.30
CA ILE A 501 -2.19 -13.49 15.25
C ILE A 501 -2.33 -11.97 15.36
N GLY A 502 -3.05 -11.45 16.37
CA GLY A 502 -3.19 -10.01 16.62
C GLY A 502 -4.00 -9.24 15.57
N MET A 503 -4.92 -9.91 14.89
CA MET A 503 -5.72 -9.35 13.79
C MET A 503 -7.23 -9.37 14.07
N GLU A 504 -7.64 -9.36 15.34
CA GLU A 504 -9.06 -9.36 15.72
C GLU A 504 -9.81 -8.14 15.19
N ASN A 505 -9.14 -6.98 15.16
CA ASN A 505 -9.71 -5.74 14.61
C ASN A 505 -9.97 -5.82 13.10
N LEU A 506 -9.37 -6.80 12.41
CA LEU A 506 -9.58 -7.09 10.99
C LEU A 506 -10.52 -8.29 10.78
N GLY A 507 -11.21 -8.76 11.82
CA GLY A 507 -12.17 -9.85 11.77
C GLY A 507 -11.58 -11.25 11.93
N PHE A 508 -10.29 -11.38 12.26
CA PHE A 508 -9.63 -12.68 12.47
C PHE A 508 -9.61 -13.03 13.95
N ARG A 509 -10.56 -13.87 14.37
CA ARG A 509 -10.68 -14.33 15.77
C ARG A 509 -9.55 -15.26 16.17
N ASN A 510 -9.37 -15.42 17.47
CA ASN A 510 -8.55 -16.50 18.02
C ASN A 510 -9.15 -17.87 17.68
N VAL A 511 -8.28 -18.79 17.28
CA VAL A 511 -8.62 -20.15 16.81
C VAL A 511 -7.79 -21.18 17.55
N THR A 512 -8.28 -22.40 17.69
CA THR A 512 -7.47 -23.49 18.26
C THR A 512 -6.54 -24.07 17.20
N VAL A 513 -5.44 -24.71 17.62
CA VAL A 513 -4.59 -25.50 16.72
C VAL A 513 -5.43 -26.56 15.98
N GLY A 514 -6.37 -27.21 16.67
CA GLY A 514 -7.27 -28.21 16.09
C GLY A 514 -8.09 -27.68 14.90
N GLU A 515 -8.54 -26.43 14.97
CA GLU A 515 -9.24 -25.76 13.86
C GLU A 515 -8.34 -25.49 12.64
N LEU A 516 -7.03 -25.42 12.86
CA LEU A 516 -6.02 -25.14 11.84
C LEU A 516 -5.35 -26.39 11.27
N MET A 517 -5.58 -27.57 11.85
CA MET A 517 -4.96 -28.81 11.39
C MET A 517 -5.43 -29.21 9.99
N ASN A 518 -6.69 -28.93 9.63
CA ASN A 518 -7.24 -29.29 8.33
C ASN A 518 -7.43 -28.06 7.44
N THR A 519 -6.63 -27.94 6.38
CA THR A 519 -6.71 -26.84 5.40
C THR A 519 -8.07 -26.76 4.69
N GLN A 520 -8.75 -27.89 4.54
CA GLN A 520 -10.10 -27.97 3.95
C GLN A 520 -11.20 -27.85 5.01
N GLY A 521 -10.83 -27.63 6.28
CA GLY A 521 -11.76 -27.35 7.37
C GLY A 521 -12.44 -25.98 7.24
N PRO A 522 -13.46 -25.71 8.07
CA PRO A 522 -14.31 -24.52 7.94
C PRO A 522 -13.58 -23.19 8.20
N VAL A 523 -12.47 -23.21 8.95
CA VAL A 523 -11.68 -22.00 9.24
C VAL A 523 -10.78 -21.61 8.07
N LEU A 524 -10.20 -22.60 7.39
CA LEU A 524 -9.17 -22.38 6.38
C LEU A 524 -9.73 -22.45 4.95
N CYS A 525 -10.52 -23.47 4.64
CA CYS A 525 -11.22 -23.61 3.37
C CYS A 525 -10.33 -23.37 2.11
N TYR A 526 -9.18 -24.04 2.05
CA TYR A 526 -8.34 -24.09 0.85
C TYR A 526 -7.69 -25.47 0.66
N LYS A 527 -7.14 -25.70 -0.54
CA LYS A 527 -6.33 -26.87 -0.88
C LYS A 527 -5.19 -26.44 -1.80
N TYR A 528 -4.09 -27.16 -1.75
CA TYR A 528 -3.01 -27.01 -2.72
C TYR A 528 -3.30 -27.82 -3.98
N ASP A 529 -2.79 -27.34 -5.11
CA ASP A 529 -2.62 -28.14 -6.32
C ASP A 529 -1.59 -29.26 -6.08
N LYS A 530 -1.77 -30.37 -6.80
CA LYS A 530 -0.99 -31.58 -6.63
C LYS A 530 0.22 -31.60 -7.55
#